data_AF-A0AAV8ZLI6-F1
#
_entry.id   AF-A0AAV8ZLI6-F1
#
_cell.length_a   1.000
_cell.length_b   1.000
_cell.length_c   1.000
_cell.angle_alpha   90.00
_cell.angle_beta   90.00
_cell.angle_gamma   90.00
#
_symmetry.space_group_name_H-M   'P 1'
#
loop_
_entity.id
_entity.type
_entity.pdbx_description
1 polymer ?
#
loop_
_entity_poly.entity_id
_entity_poly.type
_entity_poly.pdbx_seq_one_letter_code
_entity_poly.pdbx_strand_id
1 'polypeptide(L)'
;MDRNTGHFAEYLNGNVLPKYDYQTKNKEYYPCSRCKAVLTKKYLSRHRKTCILKDNTDNNINQASASQTLIACSLDQNNTLHKLRVKEQVFSKMRADEISLTAKTDNLIINFGENYLKKHKREQLTTVCSNKMRELARFLIEFRKITNNSRYNLQDIFKPKLFDMAIECAKRIGGYDIEKKTYRSPSLSAHIGTSLKQVCDNFIRLILKEDQSVIFTDKEETLKNVKRFKELIETQWTTEISSLAFKDLHEKQWEKPVLLPLTRDITKFKEYVTNVANKAVTNLEIDLNNKKEFKKFSSSFFNFNYTI
;
A
#
# COMPACT_ATOMS: atom_id res chain seq x y z
N MET A 1 24.29 20.51 -30.17
CA MET A 1 24.05 19.38 -29.24
C MET A 1 22.86 19.74 -28.36
N ASP A 2 21.67 19.34 -28.78
CA ASP A 2 20.40 19.71 -28.15
C ASP A 2 20.29 19.09 -26.75
N ARG A 3 20.38 19.95 -25.73
CA ARG A 3 20.36 19.57 -24.31
C ARG A 3 18.96 19.22 -23.78
N ASN A 4 18.02 18.82 -24.64
CA ASN A 4 16.58 18.89 -24.33
C ASN A 4 15.70 17.68 -24.71
N THR A 5 16.26 16.52 -25.07
CA THR A 5 15.41 15.37 -25.48
C THR A 5 15.80 14.05 -24.82
N GLY A 6 14.94 13.50 -23.96
CA GLY A 6 14.69 12.05 -23.92
C GLY A 6 15.68 11.09 -23.24
N HIS A 7 16.77 11.53 -22.62
CA HIS A 7 17.87 10.63 -22.20
C HIS A 7 17.65 9.74 -20.95
N PHE A 8 16.43 9.45 -20.50
CA PHE A 8 16.26 8.61 -19.29
C PHE A 8 16.80 7.18 -19.48
N ALA A 9 16.56 6.57 -20.64
CA ALA A 9 17.09 5.23 -20.94
C ALA A 9 18.64 5.23 -20.98
N GLU A 10 19.22 6.28 -21.56
CA GLU A 10 20.67 6.46 -21.61
C GLU A 10 21.28 6.76 -20.24
N TYR A 11 20.55 7.48 -19.37
CA TYR A 11 20.92 7.68 -17.97
C TYR A 11 20.95 6.35 -17.19
N LEU A 12 19.98 5.46 -17.40
CA LEU A 12 19.99 4.13 -16.79
C LEU A 12 21.20 3.30 -17.22
N ASN A 13 21.65 3.48 -18.46
CA ASN A 13 22.84 2.83 -19.01
C ASN A 13 24.16 3.53 -18.61
N GLY A 14 24.11 4.65 -17.87
CA GLY A 14 25.29 5.40 -17.43
C GLY A 14 25.89 6.34 -18.49
N ASN A 15 25.20 6.56 -19.61
CA ASN A 15 25.74 7.30 -20.76
C ASN A 15 25.51 8.82 -20.68
N VAL A 16 24.62 9.30 -19.79
CA VAL A 16 24.25 10.72 -19.69
C VAL A 16 24.14 11.16 -18.23
N LEU A 17 24.61 12.36 -17.92
CA LEU A 17 24.52 12.97 -16.59
C LEU A 17 23.20 13.76 -16.40
N PRO A 18 22.66 13.84 -15.16
CA PRO A 18 21.46 14.62 -14.85
C PRO A 18 21.61 16.11 -15.19
N LYS A 19 20.50 16.75 -15.60
CA LYS A 19 20.49 18.16 -16.05
C LYS A 19 20.95 19.18 -14.99
N TYR A 20 20.87 18.82 -13.70
CA TYR A 20 21.27 19.66 -12.57
C TYR A 20 22.15 18.86 -11.60
N ASP A 21 23.25 18.32 -12.10
CA ASP A 21 24.25 17.67 -11.26
C ASP A 21 25.11 18.75 -10.56
N TYR A 22 24.91 18.88 -9.25
CA TYR A 22 25.80 19.64 -8.38
C TYR A 22 26.47 18.62 -7.47
N GLN A 23 27.73 18.29 -7.76
CA GLN A 23 28.71 17.48 -7.00
C GLN A 23 28.31 17.06 -5.57
N THR A 24 27.29 16.20 -5.42
CA THR A 24 26.86 15.68 -4.12
C THR A 24 26.43 14.24 -4.30
N LYS A 25 27.21 13.33 -3.71
CA LYS A 25 27.20 11.88 -3.99
C LYS A 25 25.92 11.10 -3.61
N ASN A 26 24.84 11.74 -3.15
CA ASN A 26 23.65 11.05 -2.59
C ASN A 26 22.31 11.69 -2.98
N LYS A 27 22.10 12.12 -4.23
CA LYS A 27 20.81 12.67 -4.68
C LYS A 27 20.00 11.63 -5.44
N GLU A 28 18.75 11.42 -5.01
CA GLU A 28 17.77 10.64 -5.77
C GLU A 28 17.30 11.41 -7.01
N TYR A 29 17.42 10.76 -8.17
CA TYR A 29 17.03 11.29 -9.46
C TYR A 29 15.72 10.67 -9.95
N TYR A 30 14.88 11.51 -10.55
CA TYR A 30 13.53 11.22 -10.96
C TYR A 30 13.34 11.71 -12.41
N PRO A 31 12.96 10.83 -13.35
CA PRO A 31 12.66 11.25 -14.71
C PRO A 31 11.31 11.97 -14.80
N CYS A 32 11.23 13.01 -15.62
CA CYS A 32 9.94 13.60 -15.98
C CYS A 32 9.10 12.59 -16.77
N SER A 33 7.83 12.43 -16.41
CA SER A 33 6.88 11.54 -17.10
C SER A 33 6.67 11.88 -18.58
N ARG A 34 6.90 13.14 -18.98
CA ARG A 34 6.69 13.65 -20.34
C ARG A 34 7.98 13.70 -21.15
N CYS A 35 8.88 14.62 -20.78
CA CYS A 35 10.13 14.85 -21.52
C CYS A 35 11.26 13.89 -21.17
N LYS A 36 11.06 13.00 -20.18
CA LYS A 36 12.05 12.04 -19.69
C LYS A 36 13.36 12.68 -19.20
N ALA A 37 13.36 13.99 -18.95
CA ALA A 37 14.50 14.67 -18.35
C ALA A 37 14.75 14.16 -16.92
N VAL A 38 16.00 13.84 -16.60
CA VAL A 38 16.40 13.31 -15.28
C VAL A 38 16.73 14.47 -14.35
N LEU A 39 15.99 14.55 -13.24
CA LEU A 39 15.95 15.72 -12.35
C LEU A 39 15.93 15.27 -10.89
N THR A 40 16.42 16.08 -9.95
CA THR A 40 16.20 15.80 -8.52
C THR A 40 14.73 16.05 -8.15
N LYS A 41 14.24 15.47 -7.05
CA LYS A 41 12.85 15.66 -6.58
C LYS A 41 12.44 17.14 -6.47
N LYS A 42 13.33 18.00 -5.96
CA LYS A 42 13.10 19.45 -5.84
C LYS A 42 12.96 20.11 -7.21
N TYR A 43 13.83 19.76 -8.16
CA TYR A 43 13.79 20.32 -9.52
C TYR A 43 12.65 19.75 -10.36
N LEU A 44 12.25 18.49 -10.18
CA LEU A 44 11.11 17.90 -10.88
C LEU A 44 9.82 18.70 -10.64
N SER A 45 9.58 19.10 -9.38
CA SER A 45 8.41 19.91 -9.03
C SER A 45 8.39 21.28 -9.72
N ARG A 46 9.56 21.93 -9.85
CA ARG A 46 9.71 23.19 -10.59
C ARG A 46 9.56 22.98 -12.10
N HIS A 47 10.27 21.98 -12.62
CA HIS A 47 10.30 21.64 -14.05
C HIS A 47 8.92 21.33 -14.60
N ARG A 48 8.04 20.69 -13.83
CA ARG A 48 6.66 20.42 -14.24
C ARG A 48 5.95 21.67 -14.79
N LYS A 49 6.14 22.83 -14.16
CA LYS A 49 5.45 24.07 -14.56
C LYS A 49 5.91 24.61 -15.91
N THR A 50 7.18 24.34 -16.25
CA THR A 50 7.89 24.84 -17.43
C THR A 50 8.26 23.76 -18.42
N CYS A 51 7.77 22.52 -18.23
CA CYS A 51 8.04 21.42 -19.13
C CYS A 51 7.46 21.75 -20.51
N ILE A 52 8.30 21.58 -21.54
CA ILE A 52 7.95 21.90 -22.94
C ILE A 52 6.86 20.95 -23.47
N LEU A 53 6.85 19.70 -22.98
CA LEU A 53 5.89 18.66 -23.36
C LEU A 53 4.75 18.50 -22.32
N LYS A 54 4.35 19.58 -21.64
CA LYS A 54 3.25 19.55 -20.66
C LYS A 54 1.89 19.55 -21.38
N ASP A 55 0.95 18.77 -20.86
CA ASP A 55 -0.45 18.80 -21.30
C ASP A 55 -1.34 19.55 -20.30
N ASN A 56 -2.49 20.07 -20.75
CA ASN A 56 -3.47 20.75 -19.89
C ASN A 56 -4.03 19.83 -18.76
N THR A 57 -3.98 18.51 -18.94
CA THR A 57 -4.40 17.51 -17.94
C THR A 57 -3.35 17.28 -16.83
N ASP A 58 -2.12 17.79 -16.98
CA ASP A 58 -1.03 17.54 -16.04
C ASP A 58 -1.22 18.22 -14.67
N ASN A 59 -2.17 19.14 -14.52
CA ASN A 59 -2.39 19.91 -13.28
C ASN A 59 -2.83 19.06 -12.07
N ASN A 60 -3.45 17.89 -12.28
CA ASN A 60 -3.88 16.98 -11.21
C ASN A 60 -3.00 15.73 -11.03
N ILE A 61 -1.98 15.53 -11.87
CA ILE A 61 -1.15 14.32 -11.82
C ILE A 61 -0.03 14.49 -10.79
N ASN A 62 0.12 13.50 -9.91
CA ASN A 62 1.27 13.39 -9.01
C ASN A 62 2.53 12.99 -9.80
N GLN A 63 3.26 13.99 -10.31
CA GLN A 63 4.40 13.78 -11.20
C GLN A 63 5.55 13.02 -10.54
N ALA A 64 5.75 13.14 -9.23
CA ALA A 64 6.76 12.34 -8.53
C ALA A 64 6.38 10.85 -8.51
N SER A 65 5.09 10.55 -8.34
CA SER A 65 4.59 9.18 -8.43
C SER A 65 4.64 8.63 -9.86
N ALA A 66 4.27 9.46 -10.85
CA ALA A 66 4.39 9.11 -12.27
C ALA A 66 5.84 8.86 -12.69
N SER A 67 6.78 9.63 -12.15
CA SER A 67 8.21 9.43 -12.33
C SER A 67 8.69 8.07 -11.81
N GLN A 68 8.27 7.69 -10.60
CA GLN A 68 8.57 6.35 -10.06
C GLN A 68 7.94 5.23 -10.91
N THR A 69 6.74 5.45 -11.44
CA THR A 69 6.12 4.49 -12.37
C THR A 69 6.94 4.35 -13.64
N LEU A 70 7.50 5.44 -14.18
CA LEU A 70 8.39 5.38 -15.33
C LEU A 70 9.68 4.60 -15.02
N ILE A 71 10.28 4.84 -13.85
CA ILE A 71 11.43 4.06 -13.37
C ILE A 71 11.07 2.56 -13.32
N ALA A 72 9.95 2.21 -12.69
CA ALA A 72 9.49 0.83 -12.59
C ALA A 72 9.27 0.18 -13.96
N CYS A 73 8.63 0.89 -14.90
CA CYS A 73 8.44 0.39 -16.26
C CYS A 73 9.76 0.20 -17.02
N SER A 74 10.78 1.03 -16.76
CA SER A 74 12.10 0.88 -17.38
C SER A 74 12.93 -0.26 -16.77
N LEU A 75 12.68 -0.63 -15.53
CA LEU A 75 13.34 -1.76 -14.86
C LEU A 75 12.64 -3.11 -15.14
N ASP A 76 11.40 -3.09 -15.63
CA ASP A 76 10.65 -4.29 -16.00
C ASP A 76 11.18 -4.89 -17.31
N GLN A 77 12.09 -5.85 -17.18
CA GLN A 77 12.75 -6.54 -18.30
C GLN A 77 11.77 -7.25 -19.24
N ASN A 78 10.63 -7.71 -18.73
CA ASN A 78 9.69 -8.54 -19.47
C ASN A 78 8.47 -7.75 -20.00
N ASN A 79 8.45 -6.42 -19.78
CA ASN A 79 7.39 -5.51 -20.21
C ASN A 79 5.97 -6.02 -19.86
N THR A 80 5.85 -6.66 -18.70
CA THR A 80 4.61 -7.23 -18.18
C THR A 80 3.78 -6.16 -17.47
N LEU A 81 4.44 -5.19 -16.83
CA LEU A 81 3.85 -4.15 -16.01
C LEU A 81 2.91 -3.23 -16.79
N HIS A 82 3.17 -3.02 -18.09
CA HIS A 82 2.30 -2.20 -18.93
C HIS A 82 0.88 -2.77 -19.04
N LYS A 83 0.71 -4.09 -18.96
CA LYS A 83 -0.58 -4.77 -19.11
C LYS A 83 -1.39 -4.84 -17.81
N LEU A 84 -0.81 -4.43 -16.69
CA LEU A 84 -1.40 -4.64 -15.37
C LEU A 84 -2.29 -3.47 -14.94
N ARG A 85 -3.46 -3.81 -14.42
CA ARG A 85 -4.46 -2.84 -13.92
C ARG A 85 -3.94 -2.08 -12.70
N VAL A 86 -3.06 -2.69 -11.90
CA VAL A 86 -2.40 -2.05 -10.75
C VAL A 86 -1.65 -0.78 -11.14
N LYS A 87 -0.95 -0.79 -12.28
CA LYS A 87 -0.19 0.36 -12.77
C LYS A 87 -1.09 1.59 -12.95
N GLU A 88 -2.28 1.38 -13.51
CA GLU A 88 -3.23 2.45 -13.82
C GLU A 88 -3.99 2.92 -12.58
N GLN A 89 -4.47 1.97 -11.76
CA GLN A 89 -5.43 2.27 -10.69
C GLN A 89 -4.80 2.55 -9.32
N VAL A 90 -3.59 2.06 -9.07
CA VAL A 90 -2.98 2.07 -7.71
C VAL A 90 -1.74 2.96 -7.67
N PHE A 91 -0.86 2.88 -8.67
CA PHE A 91 0.44 3.55 -8.59
C PHE A 91 0.34 5.07 -8.48
N SER A 92 -0.61 5.69 -9.20
CA SER A 92 -0.82 7.14 -9.17
C SER A 92 -1.23 7.65 -7.78
N LYS A 93 -1.95 6.83 -7.00
CA LYS A 93 -2.40 7.15 -5.63
C LYS A 93 -1.32 6.99 -4.58
N MET A 94 -0.23 6.29 -4.89
CA MET A 94 0.89 6.11 -3.98
C MET A 94 1.70 7.40 -3.78
N ARG A 95 2.10 7.66 -2.53
CA ARG A 95 3.02 8.75 -2.21
C ARG A 95 4.40 8.43 -2.80
N ALA A 96 5.06 9.40 -3.40
CA ALA A 96 6.41 9.21 -3.94
C ALA A 96 7.46 9.18 -2.82
N ASP A 97 7.69 8.00 -2.27
CA ASP A 97 8.75 7.65 -1.31
C ASP A 97 9.45 6.35 -1.71
N GLU A 98 10.53 5.99 -1.00
CA GLU A 98 11.31 4.77 -1.23
C GLU A 98 10.46 3.49 -1.13
N ILE A 99 9.49 3.48 -0.20
CA ILE A 99 8.55 2.36 -0.01
C ILE A 99 7.74 2.16 -1.28
N SER A 100 7.16 3.23 -1.83
CA SER A 100 6.39 3.15 -3.06
C SER A 100 7.25 2.86 -4.29
N LEU A 101 8.51 3.29 -4.33
CA LEU A 101 9.42 2.85 -5.40
C LEU A 101 9.65 1.34 -5.33
N THR A 102 10.00 0.82 -4.15
CA THR A 102 10.22 -0.62 -3.92
C THR A 102 8.98 -1.45 -4.26
N ALA A 103 7.79 -0.97 -3.87
CA ALA A 103 6.52 -1.63 -4.19
C ALA A 103 6.21 -1.68 -5.69
N LYS A 104 6.67 -0.67 -6.46
CA LYS A 104 6.45 -0.56 -7.90
C LYS A 104 7.48 -1.33 -8.71
N THR A 105 8.64 -1.65 -8.14
CA THR A 105 9.74 -2.36 -8.83
C THR A 105 9.80 -3.85 -8.54
N ASP A 106 9.27 -4.31 -7.40
CA ASP A 106 9.30 -5.73 -7.06
C ASP A 106 8.17 -6.52 -7.74
N ASN A 107 8.52 -7.47 -8.60
CA ASN A 107 7.58 -8.22 -9.42
C ASN A 107 6.54 -9.01 -8.60
N LEU A 108 6.90 -9.55 -7.44
CA LEU A 108 5.94 -10.28 -6.59
C LEU A 108 4.98 -9.33 -5.89
N ILE A 109 5.44 -8.16 -5.43
CA ILE A 109 4.56 -7.14 -4.83
C ILE A 109 3.55 -6.62 -5.86
N ILE A 110 4.01 -6.37 -7.09
CA ILE A 110 3.15 -5.93 -8.20
C ILE A 110 2.07 -6.98 -8.49
N ASN A 111 2.48 -8.24 -8.65
CA ASN A 111 1.57 -9.35 -8.91
C ASN A 111 0.59 -9.59 -7.75
N PHE A 112 1.02 -9.37 -6.51
CA PHE A 112 0.15 -9.41 -5.33
C PHE A 112 -0.95 -8.34 -5.44
N GLY A 113 -0.58 -7.11 -5.79
CA GLY A 113 -1.55 -6.04 -6.05
C GLY A 113 -2.56 -6.40 -7.14
N GLU A 114 -2.09 -7.03 -8.23
CA GLU A 114 -2.95 -7.37 -9.37
C GLU A 114 -3.95 -8.46 -8.98
N ASN A 115 -3.48 -9.47 -8.23
CA ASN A 115 -4.36 -10.50 -7.70
C ASN A 115 -5.39 -9.93 -6.72
N TYR A 116 -4.99 -8.95 -5.90
CA TYR A 116 -5.90 -8.26 -4.98
C TYR A 116 -7.01 -7.49 -5.73
N LEU A 117 -6.66 -6.77 -6.81
CA LEU A 117 -7.64 -6.08 -7.65
C LEU A 117 -8.57 -7.02 -8.42
N LYS A 118 -8.10 -8.23 -8.79
CA LYS A 118 -8.95 -9.25 -9.41
C LYS A 118 -9.98 -9.81 -8.43
N LYS A 119 -9.59 -10.00 -7.17
CA LYS A 119 -10.48 -10.52 -6.11
C LYS A 119 -11.62 -9.56 -5.78
N HIS A 120 -11.45 -8.26 -6.01
CA HIS A 120 -12.40 -7.27 -5.52
C HIS A 120 -12.81 -6.18 -6.55
N LYS A 121 -14.12 -5.89 -6.61
CA LYS A 121 -14.71 -4.98 -7.62
C LYS A 121 -14.78 -3.49 -7.21
N ARG A 122 -14.71 -3.14 -5.92
CA ARG A 122 -14.99 -1.78 -5.42
C ARG A 122 -13.79 -0.83 -5.54
N GLU A 123 -14.05 0.44 -5.88
CA GLU A 123 -13.01 1.46 -6.09
C GLU A 123 -12.21 1.80 -4.82
N GLN A 124 -12.86 1.84 -3.65
CA GLN A 124 -12.22 2.11 -2.35
C GLN A 124 -11.09 1.11 -2.02
N LEU A 125 -11.06 -0.04 -2.68
CA LEU A 125 -10.06 -1.08 -2.48
C LEU A 125 -8.74 -0.77 -3.18
N THR A 126 -8.70 0.22 -4.08
CA THR A 126 -7.44 0.73 -4.63
C THR A 126 -6.55 1.32 -3.53
N THR A 127 -7.14 2.04 -2.56
CA THR A 127 -6.43 2.57 -1.39
C THR A 127 -5.96 1.45 -0.48
N VAL A 128 -6.80 0.44 -0.23
CA VAL A 128 -6.43 -0.72 0.59
C VAL A 128 -5.32 -1.54 -0.06
N CYS A 129 -5.42 -1.75 -1.38
CA CYS A 129 -4.39 -2.41 -2.19
C CYS A 129 -3.05 -1.65 -2.09
N SER A 130 -3.07 -0.33 -2.27
CA SER A 130 -1.90 0.54 -2.10
C SER A 130 -1.26 0.37 -0.72
N ASN A 131 -2.07 0.36 0.35
CA ASN A 131 -1.57 0.18 1.70
C ASN A 131 -0.90 -1.19 1.88
N LYS A 132 -1.54 -2.28 1.44
CA LYS A 132 -0.98 -3.64 1.53
C LYS A 132 0.31 -3.81 0.71
N MET A 133 0.37 -3.26 -0.50
CA MET A 133 1.60 -3.26 -1.30
C MET A 133 2.72 -2.49 -0.58
N ARG A 134 2.40 -1.36 0.05
CA ARG A 134 3.38 -0.58 0.84
C ARG A 134 3.79 -1.29 2.12
N GLU A 135 2.92 -2.06 2.76
CA GLU A 135 3.26 -2.91 3.91
C GLU A 135 4.30 -3.98 3.51
N LEU A 136 4.08 -4.68 2.40
CA LEU A 136 5.06 -5.64 1.85
C LEU A 136 6.38 -4.97 1.47
N ALA A 137 6.34 -3.77 0.88
CA ALA A 137 7.55 -3.05 0.54
C ALA A 137 8.34 -2.56 1.77
N ARG A 138 7.66 -2.12 2.84
CA ARG A 138 8.32 -1.84 4.12
C ARG A 138 9.00 -3.08 4.68
N PHE A 139 8.32 -4.22 4.57
CA PHE A 139 8.89 -5.50 4.98
C PHE A 139 10.15 -5.86 4.20
N LEU A 140 10.13 -5.71 2.88
CA LEU A 140 11.31 -5.95 2.05
C LEU A 140 12.47 -5.00 2.38
N ILE A 141 12.18 -3.71 2.60
CA ILE A 141 13.20 -2.71 2.97
C ILE A 141 13.86 -3.07 4.31
N GLU A 142 13.07 -3.40 5.33
CA GLU A 142 13.62 -3.81 6.64
C GLU A 142 14.40 -5.13 6.54
N PHE A 143 13.94 -6.08 5.73
CA PHE A 143 14.66 -7.33 5.48
C PHE A 143 16.04 -7.08 4.85
N ARG A 144 16.12 -6.18 3.86
CA ARG A 144 17.38 -5.76 3.22
C ARG A 144 18.34 -5.11 4.22
N LYS A 145 17.83 -4.34 5.19
CA LYS A 145 18.63 -3.73 6.26
C LYS A 145 19.20 -4.78 7.22
N ILE A 146 18.39 -5.76 7.64
CA ILE A 146 18.83 -6.83 8.55
C ILE A 146 19.93 -7.68 7.90
N THR A 147 19.76 -7.99 6.62
CA THR A 147 20.68 -8.86 5.88
C THR A 147 21.86 -8.12 5.24
N ASN A 148 21.94 -6.79 5.38
CA ASN A 148 22.92 -5.92 4.71
C ASN A 148 23.02 -6.15 3.19
N ASN A 149 21.93 -6.57 2.55
CA ASN A 149 21.91 -6.88 1.13
C ASN A 149 20.73 -6.19 0.45
N SER A 150 21.02 -5.11 -0.27
CA SER A 150 20.04 -4.30 -1.00
C SER A 150 19.48 -4.96 -2.26
N ARG A 151 20.08 -6.07 -2.72
CA ARG A 151 19.69 -6.76 -3.95
C ARG A 151 18.58 -7.79 -3.77
N TYR A 152 18.23 -8.12 -2.53
CA TYR A 152 17.14 -9.07 -2.28
C TYR A 152 15.81 -8.56 -2.82
N ASN A 153 15.12 -9.43 -3.56
CA ASN A 153 13.72 -9.25 -3.93
C ASN A 153 12.83 -10.04 -2.98
N LEU A 154 11.53 -9.78 -3.00
CA LEU A 154 10.59 -10.47 -2.12
C LEU A 154 10.61 -12.00 -2.32
N GLN A 155 10.90 -12.47 -3.54
CA GLN A 155 11.01 -13.89 -3.87
C GLN A 155 12.12 -14.60 -3.09
N ASP A 156 13.21 -13.91 -2.77
CA ASP A 156 14.39 -14.51 -2.16
C ASP A 156 14.15 -14.84 -0.68
N ILE A 157 13.18 -14.17 -0.06
CA ILE A 157 12.80 -14.34 1.35
C ILE A 157 12.13 -15.70 1.58
N PHE A 158 11.46 -16.27 0.57
CA PHE A 158 10.69 -17.51 0.68
C PHE A 158 11.55 -18.79 0.70
N LYS A 159 12.68 -18.72 1.42
CA LYS A 159 13.55 -19.84 1.76
C LYS A 159 13.35 -20.16 3.24
N PRO A 160 13.05 -21.41 3.62
CA PRO A 160 12.83 -21.78 5.02
C PRO A 160 13.96 -21.34 5.96
N LYS A 161 15.21 -21.36 5.49
CA LYS A 161 16.39 -20.91 6.24
C LYS A 161 16.36 -19.42 6.65
N LEU A 162 15.55 -18.60 5.97
CA LEU A 162 15.41 -17.17 6.23
C LEU A 162 14.17 -16.84 7.05
N PHE A 163 13.44 -17.85 7.53
CA PHE A 163 12.19 -17.66 8.26
C PHE A 163 12.40 -16.89 9.57
N ASP A 164 13.43 -17.22 10.35
CA ASP A 164 13.72 -16.52 11.60
C ASP A 164 14.02 -15.03 11.37
N MET A 165 14.72 -14.71 10.29
CA MET A 165 14.98 -13.34 9.84
C MET A 165 13.70 -12.63 9.39
N ALA A 166 12.76 -13.35 8.78
CA ALA A 166 11.44 -12.82 8.43
C ALA A 166 10.62 -12.49 9.69
N ILE A 167 10.69 -13.32 10.73
CA ILE A 167 10.05 -13.06 12.02
C ILE A 167 10.66 -11.83 12.69
N GLU A 168 12.00 -11.74 12.74
CA GLU A 168 12.68 -10.57 13.29
C GLU A 168 12.31 -9.29 12.54
N CYS A 169 12.26 -9.35 11.21
CA CYS A 169 11.83 -8.24 10.36
C CYS A 169 10.41 -7.77 10.71
N ALA A 170 9.46 -8.70 10.84
CA ALA A 170 8.10 -8.39 11.23
C ALA A 170 8.02 -7.77 12.64
N LYS A 171 8.83 -8.26 13.60
CA LYS A 171 8.94 -7.67 14.95
C LYS A 171 9.43 -6.22 14.88
N ARG A 172 10.47 -5.93 14.09
CA ARG A 172 11.01 -4.56 13.92
C ARG A 172 10.00 -3.60 13.29
N ILE A 173 9.29 -4.04 12.26
CA ILE A 173 8.27 -3.21 11.57
C ILE A 173 7.10 -2.86 12.50
N GLY A 174 6.72 -3.81 13.37
CA GLY A 174 5.74 -3.57 14.42
C GLY A 174 6.18 -2.65 15.53
N GLY A 175 7.47 -2.30 15.58
CA GLY A 175 8.09 -1.63 16.72
C GLY A 175 7.98 -2.46 17.99
N TYR A 176 8.38 -3.72 17.93
CA TYR A 176 8.43 -4.60 19.10
C TYR A 176 9.47 -4.11 20.11
N ASP A 177 9.03 -3.90 21.34
CA ASP A 177 9.87 -3.58 22.48
C ASP A 177 10.18 -4.87 23.24
N ILE A 178 11.47 -5.24 23.32
CA ILE A 178 11.92 -6.49 23.96
C ILE A 178 11.69 -6.42 25.48
N GLU A 179 11.90 -5.26 26.10
CA GLU A 179 11.80 -5.08 27.55
C GLU A 179 10.34 -5.15 27.99
N LYS A 180 9.46 -4.49 27.26
CA LYS A 180 8.03 -4.41 27.59
C LYS A 180 7.20 -5.53 26.98
N LYS A 181 7.75 -6.29 26.02
CA LYS A 181 7.04 -7.30 25.22
C LYS A 181 5.77 -6.74 24.55
N THR A 182 5.80 -5.48 24.13
CA THR A 182 4.68 -4.80 23.46
C THR A 182 5.07 -4.33 22.07
N TYR A 183 4.07 -4.08 21.23
CA TYR A 183 4.23 -3.57 19.87
C TYR A 183 3.72 -2.13 19.78
N ARG A 184 4.50 -1.25 19.14
CA ARG A 184 4.00 0.09 18.77
C ARG A 184 2.82 0.02 17.80
N SER A 185 2.83 -0.93 16.88
CA SER A 185 1.79 -1.13 15.88
C SER A 185 1.47 -2.61 15.73
N PRO A 186 0.70 -3.20 16.67
CA PRO A 186 0.48 -4.64 16.71
C PRO A 186 -0.26 -5.18 15.47
N SER A 187 -1.20 -4.40 14.94
CA SER A 187 -1.96 -4.75 13.74
C SER A 187 -1.07 -4.97 12.51
N LEU A 188 0.01 -4.18 12.36
CA LEU A 188 0.93 -4.28 11.23
C LEU A 188 1.70 -5.60 11.26
N SER A 189 2.21 -6.01 12.43
CA SER A 189 2.91 -7.29 12.61
C SER A 189 1.99 -8.49 12.44
N ALA A 190 0.75 -8.40 12.90
CA ALA A 190 -0.22 -9.48 12.74
C ALA A 190 -0.63 -9.66 11.26
N HIS A 191 -0.87 -8.56 10.54
CA HIS A 191 -1.37 -8.60 9.16
C HIS A 191 -0.30 -8.93 8.11
N ILE A 192 1.00 -8.74 8.41
CA ILE A 192 2.06 -9.05 7.44
C ILE A 192 2.15 -10.55 7.18
N GLY A 193 1.95 -11.42 8.19
CA GLY A 193 1.94 -12.87 8.01
C GLY A 193 0.84 -13.34 7.06
N THR A 194 -0.38 -12.80 7.21
CA THR A 194 -1.49 -13.07 6.28
C THR A 194 -1.16 -12.62 4.86
N SER A 195 -0.51 -11.46 4.72
CA SER A 195 -0.12 -10.93 3.42
C SER A 195 0.99 -11.76 2.78
N LEU A 196 2.00 -12.20 3.55
CA LEU A 196 3.07 -13.10 3.09
C LEU A 196 2.53 -14.44 2.63
N LYS A 197 1.58 -15.04 3.36
CA LYS A 197 0.90 -16.28 2.94
C LYS A 197 0.23 -16.12 1.57
N GLN A 198 -0.48 -15.01 1.36
CA GLN A 198 -1.09 -14.69 0.06
C GLN A 198 -0.06 -14.48 -1.05
N VAL A 199 1.10 -13.90 -0.73
CA VAL A 199 2.22 -13.79 -1.68
C VAL A 199 2.77 -15.18 -2.01
N CYS A 200 2.97 -16.08 -1.03
CA CYS A 200 3.40 -17.45 -1.28
C CYS A 200 2.44 -18.18 -2.22
N ASP A 201 1.13 -18.08 -1.99
CA ASP A 201 0.10 -18.69 -2.85
C ASP A 201 0.16 -18.14 -4.28
N ASN A 202 0.34 -16.82 -4.43
CA ASN A 202 0.49 -16.19 -5.73
C ASN A 202 1.79 -16.63 -6.42
N PHE A 203 2.89 -16.69 -5.68
CA PHE A 203 4.18 -17.09 -6.22
C PHE A 203 4.18 -18.54 -6.68
N ILE A 204 3.62 -19.47 -5.88
CA ILE A 204 3.39 -20.86 -6.29
C ILE A 204 2.59 -20.91 -7.60
N ARG A 205 1.50 -20.14 -7.71
CA ARG A 205 0.69 -20.08 -8.94
C ARG A 205 1.50 -19.56 -10.13
N LEU A 206 2.33 -18.54 -9.96
CA LEU A 206 3.16 -17.97 -11.03
C LEU A 206 4.23 -18.98 -11.48
N ILE A 207 4.88 -19.69 -10.56
CA ILE A 207 5.84 -20.77 -10.87
C ILE A 207 5.16 -21.90 -11.66
N LEU A 208 3.99 -22.34 -11.22
CA LEU A 208 3.25 -23.43 -11.88
C LEU A 208 2.77 -23.06 -13.28
N LYS A 209 2.45 -21.77 -13.51
CA LYS A 209 2.03 -21.25 -14.81
C LYS A 209 3.20 -20.82 -15.69
N GLU A 210 4.44 -20.91 -15.20
CA GLU A 210 5.64 -20.45 -15.92
C GLU A 210 5.52 -19.00 -16.39
N ASP A 211 4.97 -18.16 -15.51
CA ASP A 211 4.75 -16.74 -15.82
C ASP A 211 6.09 -16.01 -15.96
N GLN A 212 6.28 -15.30 -17.08
CA GLN A 212 7.50 -14.55 -17.38
C GLN A 212 7.81 -13.46 -16.34
N SER A 213 6.84 -13.05 -15.52
CA SER A 213 7.08 -12.05 -14.48
C SER A 213 7.97 -12.52 -13.34
N VAL A 214 8.30 -13.82 -13.23
CA VAL A 214 9.16 -14.33 -12.16
C VAL A 214 10.32 -15.15 -12.71
N ILE A 215 11.50 -14.98 -12.11
CA ILE A 215 12.73 -15.65 -12.51
C ILE A 215 13.15 -16.58 -11.38
N PHE A 216 13.37 -17.85 -11.69
CA PHE A 216 13.84 -18.88 -10.77
C PHE A 216 14.85 -19.77 -11.49
N THR A 217 15.87 -20.24 -10.76
CA THR A 217 16.91 -21.13 -11.30
C THR A 217 16.42 -22.56 -11.41
N ASP A 218 15.86 -23.08 -10.32
CA ASP A 218 15.27 -24.42 -10.23
C ASP A 218 13.80 -24.30 -9.82
N LYS A 219 12.91 -24.74 -10.71
CA LYS A 219 11.46 -24.72 -10.51
C LYS A 219 11.04 -25.58 -9.32
N GLU A 220 11.56 -26.80 -9.20
CA GLU A 220 11.14 -27.76 -8.19
C GLU A 220 11.67 -27.37 -6.81
N GLU A 221 12.94 -26.97 -6.73
CA GLU A 221 13.53 -26.51 -5.47
C GLU A 221 12.84 -25.24 -4.97
N THR A 222 12.63 -24.25 -5.85
CA THR A 222 11.94 -23.01 -5.49
C THR A 222 10.53 -23.30 -5.00
N LEU A 223 9.78 -24.15 -5.71
CA LEU A 223 8.43 -24.53 -5.32
C LEU A 223 8.40 -25.22 -3.94
N LYS A 224 9.35 -26.12 -3.68
CA LYS A 224 9.50 -26.81 -2.40
C LYS A 224 9.83 -25.83 -1.26
N ASN A 225 10.73 -24.89 -1.50
CA ASN A 225 11.10 -23.86 -0.53
C ASN A 225 9.92 -22.95 -0.17
N VAL A 226 9.18 -22.47 -1.17
CA VAL A 226 8.01 -21.60 -0.95
C VAL A 226 6.89 -22.34 -0.20
N LYS A 227 6.63 -23.61 -0.53
CA LYS A 227 5.64 -24.44 0.19
C LYS A 227 6.02 -24.63 1.65
N ARG A 228 7.26 -25.02 1.93
CA ARG A 228 7.77 -25.17 3.31
C ARG A 228 7.73 -23.85 4.08
N PHE A 229 8.10 -22.75 3.44
CA PHE A 229 8.02 -21.43 4.06
C PHE A 229 6.57 -21.05 4.40
N LYS A 230 5.62 -21.35 3.51
CA LYS A 230 4.19 -21.16 3.78
C LYS A 230 3.71 -21.98 4.97
N GLU A 231 4.12 -23.26 5.07
CA GLU A 231 3.80 -24.11 6.23
C GLU A 231 4.36 -23.53 7.54
N LEU A 232 5.57 -22.96 7.52
CA LEU A 232 6.14 -22.27 8.68
C LEU A 232 5.32 -21.01 9.06
N ILE A 233 4.84 -20.24 8.09
CA ILE A 233 3.93 -19.12 8.37
C ILE A 233 2.65 -19.64 9.06
N GLU A 234 2.07 -20.74 8.58
CA GLU A 234 0.81 -21.24 9.12
C GLU A 234 0.95 -21.79 10.54
N THR A 235 2.07 -22.45 10.83
CA THR A 235 2.29 -23.11 12.12
C THR A 235 2.88 -22.17 13.17
N GLN A 236 3.89 -21.38 12.81
CA GLN A 236 4.73 -20.65 13.77
C GLN A 236 4.47 -19.14 13.82
N TRP A 237 3.90 -18.54 12.77
CA TRP A 237 3.67 -17.08 12.77
C TRP A 237 2.75 -16.62 13.90
N THR A 238 1.73 -17.43 14.20
CA THR A 238 0.75 -17.10 15.24
C THR A 238 1.37 -17.10 16.63
N THR A 239 2.24 -18.07 16.92
CA THR A 239 2.90 -18.20 18.22
C THR A 239 3.95 -17.12 18.40
N GLU A 240 4.75 -16.83 17.38
CA GLU A 240 5.87 -15.87 17.46
C GLU A 240 5.45 -14.40 17.45
N ILE A 241 4.35 -14.07 16.76
CA ILE A 241 3.97 -12.68 16.50
C ILE A 241 2.51 -12.44 16.83
N SER A 242 1.58 -13.11 16.13
CA SER A 242 0.18 -12.68 16.14
C SER A 242 -0.47 -12.77 17.52
N SER A 243 -0.16 -13.81 18.30
CA SER A 243 -0.75 -14.01 19.63
C SER A 243 -0.44 -12.84 20.58
N LEU A 244 0.82 -12.43 20.65
CA LEU A 244 1.27 -11.31 21.47
C LEU A 244 0.77 -9.98 20.90
N ALA A 245 0.82 -9.82 19.58
CA ALA A 245 0.33 -8.61 18.91
C ALA A 245 -1.17 -8.39 19.14
N PHE A 246 -2.00 -9.44 19.07
CA PHE A 246 -3.44 -9.31 19.34
C PHE A 246 -3.72 -9.02 20.82
N LYS A 247 -2.99 -9.64 21.76
CA LYS A 247 -3.13 -9.33 23.19
C LYS A 247 -2.82 -7.87 23.48
N ASP A 248 -1.68 -7.37 23.02
CA ASP A 248 -1.29 -5.97 23.18
C ASP A 248 -2.27 -5.00 22.50
N LEU A 249 -2.85 -5.39 21.34
CA LEU A 249 -3.90 -4.60 20.69
C LEU A 249 -5.17 -4.50 21.56
N HIS A 250 -5.59 -5.61 22.16
CA HIS A 250 -6.77 -5.66 23.03
C HIS A 250 -6.52 -4.90 24.35
N GLU A 251 -5.36 -5.06 24.97
CA GLU A 251 -4.98 -4.33 26.18
C GLU A 251 -4.98 -2.82 25.93
N LYS A 252 -4.38 -2.34 24.84
CA LYS A 252 -4.42 -0.93 24.43
C LYS A 252 -5.83 -0.41 24.11
N GLN A 253 -6.74 -1.30 23.72
CA GLN A 253 -8.14 -0.94 23.52
C GLN A 253 -8.86 -0.80 24.87
N TRP A 254 -8.53 -1.63 25.86
CA TRP A 254 -9.10 -1.59 27.21
C TRP A 254 -8.58 -0.42 28.05
N GLU A 255 -7.31 -0.05 27.92
CA GLU A 255 -6.73 1.10 28.61
C GLU A 255 -7.34 2.44 28.18
N LYS A 256 -7.94 2.51 26.98
CA LYS A 256 -8.63 3.71 26.53
C LYS A 256 -9.96 3.81 27.28
N PRO A 257 -10.17 4.87 28.09
CA PRO A 257 -11.44 5.04 28.77
C PRO A 257 -12.53 5.14 27.72
N VAL A 258 -13.54 4.27 27.83
CA VAL A 258 -14.75 4.38 27.01
C VAL A 258 -15.45 5.65 27.45
N LEU A 259 -15.31 6.71 26.65
CA LEU A 259 -16.02 7.96 26.88
C LEU A 259 -17.51 7.73 26.61
N LEU A 260 -18.23 7.39 27.67
CA LEU A 260 -19.68 7.31 27.62
C LEU A 260 -20.23 8.75 27.49
N PRO A 261 -21.15 9.00 26.55
CA PRO A 261 -21.81 10.29 26.46
C PRO A 261 -22.54 10.58 27.78
N LEU A 262 -22.48 11.84 28.22
CA LEU A 262 -23.20 12.25 29.43
C LEU A 262 -24.71 12.06 29.20
N THR A 263 -25.44 11.75 30.26
CA THR A 263 -26.91 11.61 30.22
C THR A 263 -27.56 12.85 29.58
N ARG A 264 -27.02 14.05 29.86
CA ARG A 264 -27.47 15.31 29.27
C ARG A 264 -27.33 15.35 27.75
N ASP A 265 -26.26 14.79 27.20
CA ASP A 265 -26.02 14.79 25.77
C ASP A 265 -26.91 13.75 25.07
N ILE A 266 -27.18 12.63 25.74
CA ILE A 266 -28.16 11.62 25.30
C ILE A 266 -29.59 12.21 25.30
N THR A 267 -29.99 12.95 26.34
CA THR A 267 -31.31 13.59 26.39
C THR A 267 -31.46 14.66 25.31
N LYS A 268 -30.46 15.51 25.13
CA LYS A 268 -30.44 16.51 24.04
C LYS A 268 -30.52 15.85 22.66
N PHE A 269 -29.80 14.76 22.44
CA PHE A 269 -29.87 14.02 21.19
C PHE A 269 -31.26 13.40 20.97
N LYS A 270 -31.84 12.78 22.00
CA LYS A 270 -33.20 12.22 21.96
C LYS A 270 -34.25 13.30 21.66
N GLU A 271 -34.18 14.44 22.32
CA GLU A 271 -35.08 15.58 22.09
C GLU A 271 -34.95 16.09 20.66
N TYR A 272 -33.72 16.24 20.16
CA TYR A 272 -33.47 16.64 18.78
C TYR A 272 -34.06 15.65 17.77
N VAL A 273 -33.79 14.35 17.92
CA VAL A 273 -34.30 13.30 17.02
C VAL A 273 -35.83 13.24 17.06
N THR A 274 -36.43 13.32 18.25
CA THR A 274 -37.89 13.36 18.43
C THR A 274 -38.49 14.59 17.75
N ASN A 275 -37.88 15.76 17.90
CA ASN A 275 -38.33 16.99 17.25
C ASN A 275 -38.22 16.93 15.72
N VAL A 276 -37.15 16.34 15.18
CA VAL A 276 -37.00 16.13 13.74
C VAL A 276 -38.05 15.15 13.21
N ALA A 277 -38.32 14.07 13.95
CA ALA A 277 -39.36 13.10 13.59
C ALA A 277 -40.75 13.76 13.57
N ASN A 278 -41.12 14.49 14.62
CA ASN A 278 -42.42 15.16 14.71
C ASN A 278 -42.60 16.23 13.62
N LYS A 279 -41.56 17.00 13.29
CA LYS A 279 -41.59 17.95 12.17
C LYS A 279 -41.74 17.25 10.81
N ALA A 280 -41.10 16.09 10.63
CA ALA A 280 -41.26 15.33 9.40
C ALA A 280 -42.67 14.72 9.28
N VAL A 281 -43.24 14.21 10.38
CA VAL A 281 -44.62 13.66 10.42
C VAL A 281 -45.64 14.74 10.09
N THR A 282 -45.60 15.88 10.78
CA THR A 282 -46.53 17.00 10.52
C THR A 282 -46.44 17.52 9.08
N ASN A 283 -45.25 17.55 8.49
CA ASN A 283 -45.08 17.94 7.08
C ASN A 283 -45.58 16.86 6.10
N LEU A 284 -45.51 15.58 6.46
CA LEU A 284 -46.05 14.48 5.65
C LEU A 284 -47.57 14.36 5.73
N GLU A 285 -48.17 14.77 6.85
CA GLU A 285 -49.64 14.90 6.99
C GLU A 285 -50.21 15.97 6.06
N ILE A 286 -49.43 17.00 5.74
CA ILE A 286 -49.79 18.08 4.81
C ILE A 286 -49.49 17.70 3.35
N ASP A 287 -48.40 16.96 3.08
CA ASP A 287 -48.03 16.48 1.75
C ASP A 287 -47.45 15.05 1.78
N LEU A 288 -48.31 14.08 1.48
CA LEU A 288 -48.01 12.65 1.50
C LEU A 288 -46.96 12.20 0.48
N ASN A 289 -46.68 12.99 -0.56
CA ASN A 289 -45.73 12.63 -1.63
C ASN A 289 -44.33 13.22 -1.45
N ASN A 290 -44.06 13.91 -0.33
CA ASN A 290 -42.78 14.54 -0.08
C ASN A 290 -41.67 13.54 0.31
N LYS A 291 -41.01 12.98 -0.71
CA LYS A 291 -39.90 12.00 -0.57
C LYS A 291 -38.75 12.49 0.32
N LYS A 292 -38.55 13.80 0.47
CA LYS A 292 -37.47 14.39 1.27
C LYS A 292 -37.76 14.28 2.76
N GLU A 293 -39.00 14.53 3.17
CA GLU A 293 -39.43 14.44 4.57
C GLU A 293 -39.57 12.98 5.00
N PHE A 294 -40.03 12.09 4.12
CA PHE A 294 -40.01 10.64 4.37
C PHE A 294 -38.60 10.10 4.64
N LYS A 295 -37.60 10.55 3.86
CA LYS A 295 -36.20 10.17 4.08
C LYS A 295 -35.64 10.69 5.40
N LYS A 296 -36.00 11.92 5.80
CA LYS A 296 -35.61 12.49 7.10
C LYS A 296 -36.23 11.71 8.26
N PHE A 297 -37.53 11.41 8.19
CA PHE A 297 -38.23 10.58 9.16
C PHE A 297 -37.58 9.19 9.31
N SER A 298 -37.34 8.50 8.19
CA SER A 298 -36.67 7.20 8.17
C SER A 298 -35.26 7.26 8.79
N SER A 299 -34.46 8.29 8.45
CA SER A 299 -33.11 8.44 9.01
C SER A 299 -33.10 8.69 10.52
N SER A 300 -34.10 9.39 11.06
CA SER A 300 -34.26 9.60 12.51
C SER A 300 -34.49 8.29 13.26
N PHE A 301 -35.19 7.32 12.65
CA PHE A 301 -35.44 6.00 13.23
C PHE A 301 -34.21 5.09 13.16
N PHE A 302 -33.48 5.09 12.03
CA PHE A 302 -32.28 4.27 11.86
C PHE A 302 -31.11 4.71 12.76
N ASN A 303 -30.98 6.00 13.06
CA ASN A 303 -29.94 6.50 13.97
C ASN A 303 -30.12 6.02 15.43
N PHE A 304 -31.31 5.63 15.84
CA PHE A 304 -31.55 5.08 17.18
C PHE A 304 -31.02 3.64 17.34
N ASN A 305 -31.05 2.84 16.27
CA ASN A 305 -30.67 1.42 16.31
C ASN A 305 -29.15 1.15 16.18
N TYR A 306 -28.34 2.16 15.91
CA TYR A 306 -26.88 2.02 15.75
C TYR A 306 -26.06 2.63 16.90
N THR A 307 -26.72 3.15 17.93
CA THR A 307 -26.05 3.88 19.04
C THR A 307 -26.23 3.21 20.41
N ILE A 308 -26.72 1.97 20.45
CA ILE A 308 -26.80 1.10 21.63
C ILE A 308 -26.03 -0.17 21.30
#